data_AF-A0A5C7TC07-F1
#
_entry.id   AF-A0A5C7TC07-F1
#
_cell.length_a   1.000
_cell.length_b   1.000
_cell.length_c   1.000
_cell.angle_alpha   90.00
_cell.angle_beta   90.00
_cell.angle_gamma   90.00
#
_symmetry.space_group_name_H-M   'P 1'
#
loop_
_entity.id
_entity.type
_entity.pdbx_description
1 polymer ?
#
loop_
_entity_poly.entity_id
_entity_poly.type
_entity_poly.pdbx_seq_one_letter_code
_entity_poly.pdbx_strand_id
1 'polypeptide(L)'
;MTSNRTTTPQPQTAGNLFANLAFNIVIPVLILSKLSTDDYLGPVWGLVAALAFPIGFGLWELKQSGKLNFFSIVGIISVLLTGGMSLLQLDPKYIAIKEAAVPGLIGLLILISGRTRFPLVKTILENMQLLNLTLLKEKLSSNGTEQQFEQTLDQATRIIAGSFFLSSVLNYLLAKWLLVSPPGTPAYNEELANMTALSYPVIAIPSTLIMMGAIWYVFSRIPKLTGQSLESFFHEQ
;
A
#
# COMPACT_ATOMS: atom_id res chain seq x y z
N MET A 1 -5.15 -38.40 -14.40
CA MET A 1 -6.07 -37.37 -13.85
C MET A 1 -5.48 -36.84 -12.56
N THR A 2 -4.68 -35.78 -12.63
CA THR A 2 -4.03 -35.15 -11.48
C THR A 2 -4.86 -33.95 -11.05
N SER A 3 -5.52 -34.06 -9.90
CA SER A 3 -6.32 -32.99 -9.30
C SER A 3 -5.45 -31.77 -8.99
N ASN A 4 -5.75 -30.66 -9.66
CA ASN A 4 -5.33 -29.32 -9.23
C ASN A 4 -6.01 -29.02 -7.89
N ARG A 5 -5.23 -28.98 -6.80
CA ARG A 5 -5.66 -28.34 -5.55
C ARG A 5 -5.66 -26.84 -5.77
N THR A 6 -6.84 -26.28 -6.04
CA THR A 6 -7.09 -24.85 -5.93
C THR A 6 -6.88 -24.47 -4.46
N THR A 7 -5.77 -23.82 -4.14
CA THR A 7 -5.54 -23.21 -2.84
C THR A 7 -6.48 -22.01 -2.73
N THR A 8 -7.65 -22.23 -2.13
CA THR A 8 -8.55 -21.16 -1.69
C THR A 8 -7.77 -20.25 -0.73
N PRO A 9 -7.70 -18.94 -0.94
CA PRO A 9 -7.07 -18.05 0.04
C PRO A 9 -7.91 -18.09 1.31
N GLN A 10 -7.36 -18.66 2.38
CA GLN A 10 -8.04 -18.69 3.67
C GLN A 10 -8.30 -17.27 4.16
N PRO A 11 -9.46 -17.00 4.79
CA PRO A 11 -9.73 -15.71 5.41
C PRO A 11 -8.67 -15.46 6.48
N GLN A 12 -7.94 -14.36 6.32
CA GLN A 12 -6.87 -13.96 7.25
C GLN A 12 -7.52 -13.65 8.61
N THR A 13 -7.39 -14.57 9.56
CA THR A 13 -7.84 -14.35 10.95
C THR A 13 -7.03 -13.21 11.56
N ALA A 14 -7.64 -12.44 12.47
CA ALA A 14 -6.98 -11.32 13.15
C ALA A 14 -5.62 -11.71 13.79
N GLY A 15 -5.49 -12.97 14.25
CA GLY A 15 -4.22 -13.53 14.73
C GLY A 15 -3.10 -13.56 13.69
N ASN A 16 -3.41 -13.86 12.43
CA ASN A 16 -2.43 -13.79 11.33
C ASN A 16 -2.08 -12.34 10.97
N LEU A 17 -2.98 -11.38 11.16
CA LEU A 17 -2.70 -9.95 10.95
C LEU A 17 -1.74 -9.40 12.00
N PHE A 18 -1.96 -9.69 13.29
CA PHE A 18 -1.03 -9.29 14.36
C PHE A 18 0.32 -10.00 14.24
N ALA A 19 0.35 -11.29 13.92
CA ALA A 19 1.59 -12.03 13.69
C ALA A 19 2.37 -11.49 12.48
N ASN A 20 1.69 -11.15 11.38
CA ASN A 20 2.33 -10.53 10.21
C ASN A 20 2.85 -9.11 10.50
N LEU A 21 2.10 -8.31 11.27
CA LEU A 21 2.52 -6.96 11.65
C LEU A 21 3.76 -7.02 12.57
N ALA A 22 3.74 -7.93 13.55
CA ALA A 22 4.87 -8.15 14.45
C ALA A 22 6.10 -8.64 13.68
N PHE A 23 5.95 -9.62 12.78
CA PHE A 23 7.09 -10.18 12.07
C PHE A 23 7.70 -9.21 11.06
N ASN A 24 6.88 -8.48 10.29
CA ASN A 24 7.36 -7.63 9.21
C ASN A 24 7.71 -6.19 9.63
N ILE A 25 7.24 -5.72 10.80
CA ILE A 25 7.51 -4.36 11.28
C ILE A 25 8.30 -4.38 12.57
N VAL A 26 7.86 -5.12 13.59
CA VAL A 26 8.48 -5.08 14.92
C VAL A 26 9.90 -5.64 14.89
N ILE A 27 10.13 -6.76 14.17
CA ILE A 27 11.47 -7.36 14.10
C ILE A 27 12.49 -6.40 13.42
N PRO A 28 12.25 -5.87 12.21
CA PRO A 28 13.20 -4.94 11.59
C PRO A 28 13.43 -3.66 12.40
N VAL A 29 12.37 -3.10 13.01
CA VAL A 29 12.47 -1.89 13.85
C VAL A 29 13.29 -2.15 15.12
N LEU A 30 13.13 -3.31 15.75
CA LEU A 30 13.94 -3.69 16.92
C LEU A 30 15.41 -3.93 16.55
N ILE A 31 15.68 -4.54 15.38
CA ILE A 31 17.05 -4.73 14.90
C ILE A 31 17.71 -3.37 14.64
N LEU A 32 17.00 -2.45 13.98
CA LEU A 32 17.52 -1.10 13.71
C LEU A 32 17.73 -0.29 14.99
N SER A 33 16.80 -0.34 15.94
CA SER A 33 16.86 0.49 17.15
C SER A 33 17.79 -0.06 18.24
N LYS A 34 17.87 -1.38 18.42
CA LYS A 34 18.58 -1.99 19.56
C LYS A 34 19.81 -2.79 19.20
N LEU A 35 19.89 -3.36 17.99
CA LEU A 35 21.03 -4.19 17.59
C LEU A 35 22.04 -3.45 16.70
N SER A 36 21.72 -2.21 16.26
CA SER A 36 22.60 -1.40 15.41
C SER A 36 23.59 -0.50 16.16
N THR A 37 23.64 -0.57 17.49
CA THR A 37 24.63 0.14 18.30
C THR A 37 26.02 -0.49 18.17
N ASP A 38 27.06 0.31 18.41
CA ASP A 38 28.47 -0.10 18.24
C ASP A 38 28.86 -1.30 19.11
N ASP A 39 28.19 -1.49 20.26
CA ASP A 39 28.42 -2.62 21.18
C ASP A 39 27.86 -3.96 20.67
N TYR A 40 27.08 -3.96 19.58
CA TYR A 40 26.43 -5.15 19.02
C TYR A 40 26.86 -5.39 17.57
N LEU A 41 25.95 -5.21 16.59
CA LEU A 41 26.27 -5.41 15.17
C LEU A 41 26.94 -4.18 14.56
N GLY A 42 26.84 -3.03 15.23
CA GLY A 42 27.18 -1.74 14.66
C GLY A 42 26.18 -1.30 13.58
N PRO A 43 26.25 -0.03 13.15
CA PRO A 43 25.24 0.60 12.32
C PRO A 43 25.11 -0.03 10.93
N VAL A 44 26.23 -0.46 10.33
CA VAL A 44 26.23 -1.04 8.99
C VAL A 44 25.61 -2.44 8.98
N TRP A 45 26.05 -3.35 9.86
CA TRP A 45 25.54 -4.73 9.88
C TRP A 45 24.15 -4.83 10.51
N GLY A 46 23.80 -3.95 11.45
CA GLY A 46 22.44 -3.83 11.97
C GLY A 46 21.43 -3.45 10.88
N LEU A 47 21.80 -2.50 10.00
CA LEU A 47 21.00 -2.15 8.82
C LEU A 47 20.88 -3.31 7.84
N VAL A 48 21.98 -4.00 7.52
CA VAL A 48 21.96 -5.18 6.62
C VAL A 48 21.05 -6.27 7.18
N ALA A 49 21.16 -6.57 8.47
CA ALA A 49 20.34 -7.57 9.13
C ALA A 49 18.85 -7.19 9.10
N ALA A 50 18.51 -5.92 9.36
CA ALA A 50 17.13 -5.45 9.33
C ALA A 50 16.51 -5.54 7.93
N LEU A 51 17.28 -5.27 6.87
CA LEU A 51 16.82 -5.34 5.48
C LEU A 51 16.74 -6.76 4.94
N ALA A 52 17.53 -7.69 5.47
CA ALA A 52 17.49 -9.10 5.08
C ALA A 52 16.12 -9.74 5.36
N PHE A 53 15.39 -9.29 6.39
CA PHE A 53 14.04 -9.76 6.72
C PHE A 53 13.00 -9.46 5.63
N PRO A 54 12.72 -8.19 5.28
CA PRO A 54 11.74 -7.87 4.24
C PRO A 54 12.16 -8.40 2.86
N ILE A 55 13.46 -8.44 2.55
CA ILE A 55 13.96 -9.04 1.30
C ILE A 55 13.71 -10.56 1.30
N GLY A 56 14.06 -11.25 2.37
CA GLY A 56 13.88 -12.71 2.51
C GLY A 56 12.40 -13.09 2.46
N PHE A 57 11.53 -12.33 3.15
CA PHE A 57 10.09 -12.51 3.09
C PHE A 57 9.56 -12.29 1.67
N GLY A 58 9.95 -11.21 0.99
CA GLY A 58 9.54 -10.93 -0.39
C GLY A 58 9.98 -12.01 -1.38
N LEU A 59 11.19 -12.56 -1.23
CA LEU A 59 11.69 -13.67 -2.06
C LEU A 59 10.96 -14.99 -1.78
N TRP A 60 10.63 -15.25 -0.52
CA TRP A 60 9.85 -16.44 -0.14
C TRP A 60 8.42 -16.37 -0.68
N GLU A 61 7.77 -15.21 -0.55
CA GLU A 61 6.42 -14.96 -1.10
C GLU A 61 6.43 -15.10 -2.64
N LEU A 62 7.47 -14.59 -3.30
CA LEU A 62 7.66 -14.74 -4.74
C LEU A 62 7.81 -16.21 -5.15
N LYS A 63 8.60 -16.98 -4.40
CA LYS A 63 8.80 -18.41 -4.64
C LYS A 63 7.51 -19.22 -4.45
N GLN A 64 6.69 -18.84 -3.47
CA GLN A 64 5.46 -19.57 -3.15
C GLN A 64 4.28 -19.19 -4.05
N SER A 65 4.12 -17.92 -4.37
CA SER A 65 3.05 -17.43 -5.24
C SER A 65 3.32 -17.68 -6.73
N GLY A 66 4.60 -17.79 -7.13
CA GLY A 66 5.02 -17.98 -8.51
C GLY A 66 4.63 -16.84 -9.46
N LYS A 67 4.07 -15.74 -8.93
CA LYS A 67 3.55 -14.62 -9.71
C LYS A 67 4.14 -13.32 -9.16
N LEU A 68 4.97 -12.68 -9.99
CA LEU A 68 5.40 -11.31 -9.75
C LEU A 68 4.19 -10.38 -9.85
N ASN A 69 3.65 -9.92 -8.72
CA ASN A 69 2.66 -8.85 -8.72
C ASN A 69 3.36 -7.48 -8.62
N PHE A 70 2.70 -6.44 -9.13
CA PHE A 70 3.27 -5.09 -9.18
C PHE A 70 3.69 -4.56 -7.80
N PHE A 71 2.89 -4.84 -6.77
CA PHE A 71 3.15 -4.38 -5.40
C PHE A 71 4.40 -5.02 -4.79
N SER A 72 4.61 -6.32 -4.98
CA SER A 72 5.79 -7.04 -4.50
C SER A 72 7.06 -6.54 -5.19
N ILE A 73 7.02 -6.26 -6.51
CA ILE A 73 8.18 -5.69 -7.23
C ILE A 73 8.52 -4.30 -6.67
N VAL A 74 7.53 -3.41 -6.56
CA VAL A 74 7.74 -2.05 -6.04
C VAL A 74 8.26 -2.08 -4.61
N GLY A 75 7.74 -2.98 -3.77
CA GLY A 75 8.20 -3.17 -2.39
C GLY A 75 9.67 -3.61 -2.31
N ILE A 76 10.06 -4.64 -3.07
CA ILE A 76 11.45 -5.13 -3.11
C ILE A 76 12.40 -4.04 -3.59
N ILE A 77 12.06 -3.35 -4.68
CA ILE A 77 12.88 -2.24 -5.20
C ILE A 77 12.99 -1.13 -4.15
N SER A 78 11.90 -0.78 -3.46
CA SER A 78 11.92 0.27 -2.44
C SER A 78 12.86 -0.06 -1.28
N VAL A 79 12.81 -1.29 -0.77
CA VAL A 79 13.67 -1.77 0.32
C VAL A 79 15.14 -1.79 -0.11
N LEU A 80 15.42 -2.29 -1.31
CA LEU A 80 16.77 -2.28 -1.88
C LEU A 80 17.30 -0.86 -2.06
N LEU A 81 16.46 0.09 -2.49
CA LEU A 81 16.83 1.49 -2.61
C LEU A 81 17.08 2.12 -1.23
N THR A 82 16.29 1.84 -0.19
CA THR A 82 16.57 2.32 1.18
C THR A 82 17.91 1.80 1.66
N GLY A 83 18.11 0.49 1.53
CA GLY A 83 19.31 -0.17 1.99
C GLY A 83 20.55 0.30 1.25
N GLY A 84 20.48 0.31 -0.08
CA GLY A 84 21.56 0.77 -0.94
C GLY A 84 21.96 2.21 -0.64
N MET A 85 21.00 3.13 -0.53
CA MET A 85 21.31 4.54 -0.24
C MET A 85 21.87 4.74 1.17
N SER A 86 21.37 4.01 2.15
CA SER A 86 21.87 4.08 3.53
C SER A 86 23.28 3.48 3.65
N LEU A 87 23.57 2.39 2.94
CA LEU A 87 24.90 1.75 2.90
C LEU A 87 25.93 2.57 2.11
N LEU A 88 25.50 3.22 1.03
CA LEU A 88 26.31 4.18 0.27
C LEU A 88 26.44 5.54 0.97
N GLN A 89 25.87 5.67 2.17
CA GLN A 89 25.87 6.87 3.00
C GLN A 89 25.40 8.13 2.26
N LEU A 90 24.39 7.99 1.40
CA LEU A 90 23.83 9.11 0.68
C LEU A 90 23.07 10.04 1.63
N ASP A 91 23.15 11.34 1.32
CA ASP A 91 22.45 12.40 2.06
C ASP A 91 20.97 12.02 2.30
N PRO A 92 20.48 12.08 3.57
CA PRO A 92 19.11 11.75 3.95
C PRO A 92 18.02 12.38 3.08
N LYS A 93 18.29 13.52 2.44
CA LYS A 93 17.36 14.15 1.50
C LYS A 93 16.94 13.23 0.35
N TYR A 94 17.81 12.34 -0.12
CA TYR A 94 17.50 11.41 -1.21
C TYR A 94 16.51 10.34 -0.77
N ILE A 95 16.56 9.94 0.50
CA ILE A 95 15.60 9.01 1.09
C ILE A 95 14.24 9.68 1.22
N ALA A 96 14.19 10.93 1.69
CA ALA A 96 12.95 11.69 1.73
C ALA A 96 12.29 11.82 0.34
N ILE A 97 13.09 12.08 -0.70
CA ILE A 97 12.59 12.14 -2.08
C ILE A 97 12.06 10.78 -2.52
N LYS A 98 12.76 9.68 -2.22
CA LYS A 98 12.33 8.32 -2.60
C LYS A 98 11.01 7.93 -1.93
N GLU A 99 10.88 8.18 -0.63
CA GLU A 99 9.72 7.76 0.17
C GLU A 99 8.49 8.55 -0.24
N ALA A 100 8.67 9.80 -0.66
CA ALA A 100 7.62 10.60 -1.28
C ALA A 100 7.30 10.16 -2.71
N ALA A 101 8.31 9.74 -3.49
CA ALA A 101 8.14 9.42 -4.90
C ALA A 101 7.25 8.20 -5.12
N VAL A 102 7.36 7.15 -4.30
CA VAL A 102 6.54 5.92 -4.45
C VAL A 102 5.03 6.22 -4.43
N PRO A 103 4.46 6.79 -3.34
CA PRO A 103 3.04 7.14 -3.32
C PRO A 103 2.70 8.25 -4.33
N GLY A 104 3.60 9.21 -4.59
CA GLY A 104 3.37 10.27 -5.58
C GLY A 104 3.19 9.72 -7.00
N LEU A 105 4.03 8.76 -7.40
CA LEU A 105 3.94 8.06 -8.68
C LEU A 105 2.68 7.20 -8.76
N ILE A 106 2.31 6.50 -7.69
CA ILE A 106 1.06 5.72 -7.63
C ILE A 106 -0.15 6.65 -7.79
N GLY A 107 -0.20 7.78 -7.07
CA GLY A 107 -1.26 8.77 -7.20
C GLY A 107 -1.38 9.34 -8.61
N LEU A 108 -0.24 9.61 -9.26
CA LEU A 108 -0.20 10.05 -10.65
C LEU A 108 -0.71 8.97 -11.61
N LEU A 109 -0.30 7.71 -11.44
CA LEU A 109 -0.79 6.58 -12.25
C LEU A 109 -2.30 6.41 -12.11
N ILE A 110 -2.85 6.55 -10.90
CA ILE A 110 -4.30 6.50 -10.65
C ILE A 110 -5.01 7.63 -11.38
N LEU A 111 -4.52 8.86 -11.25
CA LEU A 111 -5.12 10.03 -11.89
C LEU A 111 -5.08 9.94 -13.43
N ILE A 112 -3.96 9.46 -13.99
CA ILE A 112 -3.83 9.21 -15.43
C ILE A 112 -4.75 8.07 -15.86
N SER A 113 -4.82 6.97 -15.09
CA SER A 113 -5.66 5.82 -15.42
C SER A 113 -7.15 6.17 -15.51
N GLY A 114 -7.63 7.14 -14.73
CA GLY A 114 -9.00 7.63 -14.83
C GLY A 114 -9.36 8.17 -16.22
N ARG A 115 -8.37 8.57 -17.03
CA ARG A 115 -8.56 9.03 -18.43
C ARG A 115 -8.21 7.98 -19.48
N THR A 116 -7.80 6.78 -19.09
CA THR A 116 -7.50 5.70 -20.04
C THR A 116 -8.67 4.73 -20.18
N ARG A 117 -8.54 3.76 -21.09
CA ARG A 117 -9.53 2.70 -21.30
C ARG A 117 -9.65 1.71 -20.12
N PHE A 118 -8.75 1.79 -19.14
CA PHE A 118 -8.70 0.89 -17.99
C PHE A 118 -8.56 1.69 -16.68
N PRO A 119 -9.62 2.36 -16.21
CA PRO A 119 -9.59 3.11 -14.95
C PRO A 119 -9.37 2.14 -13.78
N LEU A 120 -8.28 2.34 -13.03
CA LEU A 120 -7.84 1.39 -11.99
C LEU A 120 -8.92 1.12 -10.94
N VAL A 121 -9.69 2.14 -10.55
CA VAL A 121 -10.79 1.98 -9.59
C VAL A 121 -11.87 1.04 -10.11
N LYS A 122 -12.21 1.13 -11.40
CA LYS A 122 -13.19 0.25 -12.05
C LYS A 122 -12.67 -1.18 -12.13
N THR A 123 -11.41 -1.36 -12.53
CA THR A 123 -10.76 -2.67 -12.58
C THR A 123 -10.63 -3.32 -11.21
N ILE A 124 -10.41 -2.53 -10.15
CA ILE A 124 -10.40 -3.05 -8.76
C ILE A 124 -11.82 -3.50 -8.36
N LEU A 125 -12.85 -2.69 -8.64
CA LEU A 125 -14.25 -3.07 -8.38
C LEU A 125 -14.64 -4.35 -9.14
N GLU A 126 -14.20 -4.51 -10.39
CA GLU A 126 -14.39 -5.71 -11.22
C GLU A 126 -13.70 -6.94 -10.63
N ASN A 127 -12.44 -6.79 -10.20
CA ASN A 127 -11.66 -7.90 -9.68
C ASN A 127 -12.06 -8.30 -8.25
N MET A 128 -12.63 -7.39 -7.46
CA MET A 128 -13.02 -7.69 -6.09
C MET A 128 -14.17 -8.69 -6.01
N GLN A 129 -14.90 -8.97 -7.12
CA GLN A 129 -16.07 -9.87 -7.17
C GLN A 129 -17.16 -9.56 -6.13
N LEU A 130 -17.06 -8.43 -5.43
CA LEU A 130 -17.97 -8.05 -4.36
C LEU A 130 -19.35 -7.67 -4.91
N LEU A 131 -19.39 -7.06 -6.10
CA LEU A 131 -20.61 -6.59 -6.73
C LEU A 131 -20.87 -7.32 -8.05
N ASN A 132 -22.13 -7.67 -8.29
CA ASN A 132 -22.62 -8.10 -9.59
C ASN A 132 -22.69 -6.89 -10.53
N LEU A 133 -21.57 -6.60 -11.19
CA LEU A 133 -21.43 -5.45 -12.09
C LEU A 133 -22.32 -5.55 -13.33
N THR A 134 -22.68 -6.76 -13.75
CA THR A 134 -23.61 -6.98 -14.86
C THR A 134 -24.99 -6.46 -14.48
N LEU A 135 -25.51 -6.87 -13.31
CA LEU A 135 -26.78 -6.40 -12.78
C LEU A 135 -26.75 -4.88 -12.51
N LEU A 136 -25.66 -4.39 -11.94
CA LEU A 136 -25.47 -2.95 -11.70
C LEU A 136 -25.57 -2.16 -13.00
N LYS A 137 -24.88 -2.60 -14.06
CA LYS A 137 -24.90 -1.93 -15.36
C LYS A 137 -26.30 -1.97 -15.99
N GLU A 138 -27.00 -3.09 -15.91
CA GLU A 138 -28.38 -3.20 -16.40
C GLU A 138 -29.30 -2.19 -15.72
N LYS A 139 -29.23 -2.07 -14.39
CA LYS A 139 -30.06 -1.13 -13.61
C LYS A 139 -29.69 0.33 -13.84
N LEU A 140 -28.41 0.63 -14.03
CA LEU A 140 -27.97 1.97 -14.40
C LEU A 140 -28.49 2.36 -15.80
N SER A 141 -28.51 1.41 -16.73
CA SER A 141 -29.04 1.60 -18.09
C SER A 141 -30.55 1.82 -18.09
N SER A 142 -31.30 0.97 -17.39
CA SER A 142 -32.76 1.10 -17.29
C SER A 142 -33.21 2.42 -16.67
N ASN A 143 -32.38 2.98 -15.79
CA ASN A 143 -32.67 4.23 -15.08
C ASN A 143 -32.05 5.46 -15.77
N GLY A 144 -31.27 5.30 -16.84
CA GLY A 144 -30.57 6.40 -17.51
C GLY A 144 -29.51 7.10 -16.66
N THR A 145 -28.96 6.43 -15.64
CA THR A 145 -28.02 7.01 -14.66
C THR A 145 -26.56 6.60 -14.90
N GLU A 146 -26.26 5.93 -16.01
CA GLU A 146 -24.90 5.49 -16.37
C GLU A 146 -23.86 6.63 -16.31
N GLN A 147 -24.18 7.79 -16.89
CA GLN A 147 -23.27 8.94 -16.89
C GLN A 147 -22.99 9.47 -15.47
N GLN A 148 -24.00 9.44 -14.59
CA GLN A 148 -23.85 9.87 -13.19
C GLN A 148 -23.00 8.88 -12.39
N PHE A 149 -23.07 7.59 -12.72
CA PHE A 149 -22.22 6.57 -12.13
C PHE A 149 -20.76 6.71 -12.59
N GLU A 150 -20.52 6.94 -13.88
CA GLU A 150 -19.16 7.20 -14.38
C GLU A 150 -18.56 8.48 -13.73
N GLN A 151 -19.35 9.55 -13.56
CA GLN A 151 -18.93 10.73 -12.78
C GLN A 151 -18.62 10.41 -11.31
N THR A 152 -19.35 9.47 -10.71
CA THR A 152 -19.10 9.01 -9.34
C THR A 152 -17.76 8.29 -9.26
N LEU A 153 -17.45 7.40 -10.21
CA LEU A 153 -16.16 6.71 -10.29
C LEU A 153 -14.99 7.67 -10.54
N ASP A 154 -15.19 8.69 -11.38
CA ASP A 154 -14.20 9.74 -11.62
C ASP A 154 -13.87 10.53 -10.34
N GLN A 155 -14.90 10.90 -9.58
CA GLN A 155 -14.71 11.59 -8.31
C GLN A 155 -14.00 10.70 -7.29
N ALA A 156 -14.40 9.43 -7.18
CA ALA A 156 -13.71 8.46 -6.32
C ALA A 156 -12.23 8.29 -6.72
N THR A 157 -11.93 8.23 -8.02
CA THR A 157 -10.56 8.16 -8.55
C THR A 157 -9.73 9.37 -8.13
N ARG A 158 -10.31 10.58 -8.18
CA ARG A 158 -9.62 11.80 -7.72
C ARG A 158 -9.39 11.82 -6.21
N ILE A 159 -10.35 11.35 -5.41
CA ILE A 159 -10.21 11.24 -3.95
C ILE A 159 -9.08 10.25 -3.61
N ILE A 160 -9.04 9.09 -4.26
CA ILE A 160 -7.99 8.08 -4.07
C ILE A 160 -6.63 8.62 -4.52
N ALA A 161 -6.53 9.26 -5.68
CA ALA A 161 -5.27 9.90 -6.10
C ALA A 161 -4.83 10.96 -5.08
N GLY A 162 -5.77 11.74 -4.54
CA GLY A 162 -5.53 12.71 -3.47
C GLY A 162 -4.97 12.08 -2.19
N SER A 163 -5.44 10.90 -1.78
CA SER A 163 -4.89 10.21 -0.61
C SER A 163 -3.44 9.78 -0.83
N PHE A 164 -3.07 9.37 -2.06
CA PHE A 164 -1.69 9.04 -2.40
C PHE A 164 -0.79 10.28 -2.46
N PHE A 165 -1.28 11.42 -2.95
CA PHE A 165 -0.52 12.67 -2.88
C PHE A 165 -0.35 13.17 -1.44
N LEU A 166 -1.39 13.06 -0.60
CA LEU A 166 -1.26 13.33 0.83
C LEU A 166 -0.21 12.42 1.47
N SER A 167 -0.25 11.12 1.16
CA SER A 167 0.75 10.14 1.62
C SER A 167 2.16 10.52 1.19
N SER A 168 2.35 10.98 -0.05
CA SER A 168 3.64 11.47 -0.57
C SER A 168 4.17 12.67 0.23
N VAL A 169 3.31 13.65 0.50
CA VAL A 169 3.68 14.83 1.29
C VAL A 169 4.04 14.43 2.72
N LEU A 170 3.22 13.59 3.36
CA LEU A 170 3.47 13.13 4.72
C LEU A 170 4.76 12.31 4.83
N ASN A 171 5.06 11.44 3.85
CA ASN A 171 6.33 10.72 3.77
C ASN A 171 7.51 11.68 3.69
N TYR A 172 7.44 12.68 2.80
CA TYR A 172 8.50 13.67 2.66
C TYR A 172 8.76 14.45 3.95
N LEU A 173 7.69 14.93 4.60
CA LEU A 173 7.79 15.71 5.83
C LEU A 173 8.32 14.86 6.99
N LEU A 174 7.81 13.63 7.16
CA LEU A 174 8.24 12.73 8.20
C LEU A 174 9.72 12.36 8.04
N ALA A 175 10.15 12.01 6.83
CA ALA A 175 11.55 11.70 6.54
C ALA A 175 12.45 12.91 6.79
N LYS A 176 12.06 14.10 6.34
CA LYS A 176 12.84 15.33 6.52
C LYS A 176 12.98 15.75 7.98
N TRP A 177 11.97 15.48 8.81
CA TRP A 177 12.00 15.85 10.22
C TRP A 177 12.68 14.83 11.12
N LEU A 178 12.61 13.53 10.77
CA LEU A 178 13.16 12.47 11.61
C LEU A 178 14.58 12.07 11.22
N LEU A 179 14.92 11.98 9.92
CA LEU A 179 16.26 11.60 9.48
C LEU A 179 17.15 12.85 9.41
N VAL A 180 17.78 13.18 10.52
CA VAL A 180 18.71 14.32 10.66
C VAL A 180 20.15 13.87 10.83
N SER A 181 20.37 12.65 11.31
CA SER A 181 21.69 12.11 11.58
C SER A 181 22.39 11.63 10.29
N PRO A 182 23.73 11.66 10.25
CA PRO A 182 24.49 11.12 9.12
C PRO A 182 24.26 9.61 8.95
N PRO A 183 24.06 9.13 7.72
CA PRO A 183 24.00 7.70 7.42
C PRO A 183 25.21 6.94 7.96
N GLY A 184 25.00 5.69 8.39
CA GLY A 184 26.08 4.86 8.94
C GLY A 184 26.40 5.15 10.41
N THR A 185 25.59 5.97 11.10
CA THR A 185 25.65 6.16 12.55
C THR A 185 24.54 5.38 13.26
N PRO A 186 24.71 5.00 14.54
CA PRO A 186 23.63 4.37 15.31
C PRO A 186 22.37 5.26 15.41
N ALA A 187 22.56 6.57 15.58
CA ALA A 187 21.47 7.55 15.64
C ALA A 187 20.62 7.54 14.37
N TYR A 188 21.25 7.47 13.19
CA TYR A 188 20.55 7.36 11.92
C TYR A 188 19.69 6.08 11.82
N ASN A 189 20.18 4.94 12.31
CA ASN A 189 19.39 3.70 12.30
C ASN A 189 18.19 3.79 13.24
N GLU A 190 18.34 4.44 14.39
CA GLU A 190 17.25 4.70 15.33
C GLU A 190 16.20 5.65 14.73
N GLU A 191 16.63 6.72 14.07
CA GLU A 191 15.76 7.64 13.33
C GLU A 191 15.00 6.94 12.20
N LEU A 192 15.68 6.07 11.44
CA LEU A 192 15.06 5.27 10.39
C LEU A 192 14.03 4.27 10.94
N ALA A 193 14.32 3.65 12.09
CA ALA A 193 13.38 2.79 12.81
C ALA A 193 12.14 3.57 13.27
N ASN A 194 12.35 4.73 13.87
CA ASN A 194 11.29 5.62 14.34
C ASN A 194 10.43 6.14 13.18
N MET A 195 11.05 6.54 12.07
CA MET A 195 10.34 6.96 10.86
C MET A 195 9.45 5.82 10.36
N THR A 196 9.99 4.59 10.24
CA THR A 196 9.25 3.41 9.79
C THR A 196 8.04 3.12 10.69
N ALA A 197 8.23 3.18 12.01
CA ALA A 197 7.16 2.97 12.97
C ALA A 197 6.08 4.05 12.90
N LEU A 198 6.46 5.32 12.77
CA LEU A 198 5.54 6.46 12.69
C LEU A 198 4.85 6.58 11.33
N SER A 199 5.43 6.05 10.25
CA SER A 199 4.78 5.99 8.95
C SER A 199 3.43 5.27 9.00
N TYR A 200 3.27 4.26 9.85
CA TYR A 200 2.00 3.55 9.97
C TYR A 200 0.86 4.42 10.52
N PRO A 201 0.95 5.03 11.72
CA PRO A 201 -0.10 5.90 12.24
C PRO A 201 -0.21 7.23 11.51
N VAL A 202 0.90 7.83 11.08
CA VAL A 202 0.89 9.19 10.49
C VAL A 202 0.48 9.14 9.02
N ILE A 203 0.81 8.08 8.29
CA ILE A 203 0.63 8.04 6.83
C ILE A 203 -0.42 7.00 6.43
N ALA A 204 -0.26 5.76 6.89
CA ALA A 204 -1.14 4.68 6.45
C ALA A 204 -2.58 4.88 6.96
N ILE A 205 -2.77 5.29 8.22
CA ILE A 205 -4.11 5.51 8.78
C ILE A 205 -4.87 6.61 8.03
N PRO A 206 -4.36 7.86 7.89
CA PRO A 206 -5.10 8.90 7.17
C PRO A 206 -5.39 8.53 5.72
N SER A 207 -4.42 7.91 5.03
CA SER A 207 -4.59 7.49 3.64
C SER A 207 -5.67 6.41 3.51
N THR A 208 -5.70 5.46 4.44
CA THR A 208 -6.72 4.40 4.49
C THR A 208 -8.10 4.98 4.76
N LEU A 209 -8.22 5.95 5.67
CA LEU A 209 -9.50 6.62 5.96
C LEU A 209 -10.06 7.34 4.73
N ILE A 210 -9.22 8.05 3.96
CA ILE A 210 -9.65 8.71 2.72
C ILE A 210 -10.06 7.67 1.68
N MET A 211 -9.30 6.58 1.53
CA MET A 211 -9.63 5.50 0.60
C MET A 211 -10.95 4.81 0.99
N MET A 212 -11.17 4.53 2.27
CA MET A 212 -12.45 4.03 2.77
C MET A 212 -13.59 5.01 2.50
N GLY A 213 -13.34 6.32 2.67
CA GLY A 213 -14.29 7.37 2.31
C GLY A 213 -14.64 7.38 0.82
N ALA A 214 -13.66 7.12 -0.06
CA ALA A 214 -13.91 7.02 -1.51
C ALA A 214 -14.75 5.78 -1.86
N ILE A 215 -14.46 4.63 -1.25
CA ILE A 215 -15.26 3.40 -1.44
C ILE A 215 -16.68 3.61 -0.92
N TRP A 216 -16.83 4.18 0.28
CA TRP A 216 -18.11 4.53 0.86
C TRP A 216 -18.88 5.50 -0.03
N TYR A 217 -18.21 6.50 -0.62
CA TYR A 217 -18.83 7.43 -1.56
C TYR A 217 -19.44 6.69 -2.75
N VAL A 218 -18.70 5.78 -3.39
CA VAL A 218 -19.22 4.96 -4.50
C VAL A 218 -20.43 4.13 -4.06
N PHE A 219 -20.32 3.40 -2.95
CA PHE A 219 -21.40 2.54 -2.45
C PHE A 219 -22.64 3.32 -2.03
N SER A 220 -22.49 4.50 -1.43
CA SER A 220 -23.62 5.36 -1.06
C SER A 220 -24.36 5.96 -2.26
N ARG A 221 -23.71 5.97 -3.44
CA ARG A 221 -24.29 6.46 -4.70
C ARG A 221 -25.03 5.37 -5.46
N ILE A 222 -24.60 4.10 -5.37
CA ILE A 222 -25.23 2.99 -6.10
C ILE A 222 -26.75 2.96 -5.86
N PRO A 223 -27.28 2.92 -4.62
CA PRO A 223 -28.72 2.89 -4.38
C PRO A 223 -29.48 4.12 -4.91
N LYS A 224 -28.83 5.28 -4.87
CA LYS A 224 -29.43 6.54 -5.35
C LYS A 224 -29.55 6.56 -6.87
N LEU A 225 -28.69 5.84 -7.58
CA LEU A 225 -28.65 5.80 -9.05
C LEU A 225 -29.44 4.62 -9.61
N THR A 226 -29.50 3.49 -8.90
CA THR A 226 -30.21 2.28 -9.34
C THR A 226 -31.61 2.13 -8.75
N GLY A 227 -31.93 2.86 -7.67
CA GLY A 227 -33.19 2.72 -6.94
C GLY A 227 -33.32 1.40 -6.17
N GLN A 228 -32.24 0.61 -6.08
CA GLN A 228 -32.20 -0.66 -5.35
C GLN A 228 -31.24 -0.57 -4.18
N SER A 229 -31.46 -1.38 -3.14
CA SER A 229 -30.56 -1.40 -2.00
C SER A 229 -29.19 -1.95 -2.41
N LEU A 230 -28.13 -1.62 -1.68
CA LEU A 230 -26.78 -2.05 -2.06
C LEU A 230 -26.64 -3.59 -1.97
N GLU A 231 -27.38 -4.18 -1.04
CA GLU A 231 -27.45 -5.62 -0.76
C GLU A 231 -27.83 -6.44 -1.99
N SER A 232 -28.73 -5.91 -2.85
CA SER A 232 -29.17 -6.62 -4.06
C SER A 232 -28.09 -6.78 -5.11
N PHE A 233 -26.96 -6.08 -4.98
CA PHE A 233 -25.83 -6.18 -5.89
C PHE A 233 -24.70 -7.05 -5.34
N PHE A 234 -24.72 -7.46 -4.08
CA PHE A 234 -23.74 -8.42 -3.59
C PHE A 234 -24.09 -9.82 -4.09
N HIS A 235 -23.08 -10.60 -4.49
CA HIS A 235 -23.28 -12.01 -4.79
C HIS A 235 -23.74 -12.71 -3.50
N GLU A 236 -24.88 -13.41 -3.54
CA GLU A 236 -25.26 -14.33 -2.47
C GLU A 236 -24.14 -15.37 -2.31
N GLN A 237 -23.63 -15.50 -1.09
CA GLN A 237 -22.61 -16.50 -0.74
C GLN A 237 -23.19 -17.91 -0.76
#